data_AF-A0A9E0UKK4-F1
#
_entry.id   AF-A0A9E0UKK4-F1
#
_cell.length_a   1.000
_cell.length_b   1.000
_cell.length_c   1.000
_cell.angle_alpha   90.00
_cell.angle_beta   90.00
_cell.angle_gamma   90.00
#
_symmetry.space_group_name_H-M   'P 1'
#
loop_
_entity.id
_entity.type
_entity.pdbx_description
1 polymer ?
#
loop_
_entity_poly.entity_id
_entity_poly.type
_entity_poly.pdbx_seq_one_letter_code
_entity_poly.pdbx_strand_id
1 'polypeptide(L)'
;MNSIVRMTVAAAVLLFSAGSLAAQGPDGQKMTPEQRAERMTRRMTEQLSLSDEQARQIERILLDHFKEMPQAPRRPAGEPSARPSDRRFGPGAEQRQKMDEQIKSVLTDAQYQKWTEMRSAMRTRHGHRRGYGPGQGKRSRPICDSVCPCAEAVSD
;
A
#
# COMPACT_ATOMS: atom_id res chain seq x y z
N MET A 1 1.90 -55.56 -18.96
CA MET A 1 2.50 -54.22 -19.18
C MET A 1 1.68 -53.07 -18.55
N ASN A 2 0.99 -53.29 -17.41
CA ASN A 2 0.24 -52.25 -16.68
C ASN A 2 0.77 -52.02 -15.24
N SER A 3 1.90 -52.65 -14.89
CA SER A 3 2.50 -52.59 -13.55
C SER A 3 3.78 -51.76 -13.49
N ILE A 4 4.36 -51.38 -14.63
CA ILE A 4 5.56 -50.52 -14.72
C ILE A 4 5.17 -49.04 -14.52
N VAL A 5 4.00 -48.62 -15.01
CA VAL A 5 3.47 -47.25 -14.83
C VAL A 5 3.02 -46.99 -13.37
N ARG A 6 2.76 -48.04 -12.59
CA ARG A 6 2.45 -47.92 -11.16
C ARG A 6 3.69 -47.86 -10.27
N MET A 7 4.85 -48.31 -10.80
CA MET A 7 6.15 -48.25 -10.13
C MET A 7 7.02 -47.06 -10.57
N THR A 8 6.45 -46.07 -11.25
CA THR A 8 7.06 -44.74 -11.42
C THR A 8 6.45 -43.68 -10.50
N VAL A 9 5.53 -44.07 -9.60
CA VAL A 9 4.88 -43.19 -8.61
C VAL A 9 5.68 -43.09 -7.29
N ALA A 10 6.86 -43.73 -7.19
CA ALA A 10 7.68 -43.71 -5.99
C ALA A 10 9.16 -43.39 -6.29
N ALA A 11 9.44 -42.20 -6.85
CA ALA A 11 10.79 -41.64 -6.82
C ALA A 11 10.74 -40.10 -6.96
N ALA A 12 11.19 -39.43 -5.90
CA ALA A 12 11.63 -38.04 -5.87
C ALA A 12 10.57 -36.92 -6.00
N VAL A 13 9.53 -36.97 -5.16
CA VAL A 13 8.96 -35.72 -4.60
C VAL A 13 9.52 -35.60 -3.19
N LEU A 14 10.53 -34.73 -3.01
CA LEU A 14 10.91 -34.05 -1.77
C LEU A 14 12.28 -33.35 -1.95
N LEU A 15 12.33 -32.35 -2.82
CA LEU A 15 13.30 -31.25 -2.72
C LEU A 15 12.52 -29.94 -2.60
N PHE A 16 11.84 -29.79 -1.46
CA PHE A 16 11.22 -28.53 -1.03
C PHE A 16 11.92 -28.06 0.24
N SER A 17 13.21 -27.73 0.16
CA SER A 17 13.97 -27.17 1.28
C SER A 17 15.24 -26.46 0.79
N ALA A 18 15.10 -25.43 -0.05
CA ALA A 18 16.13 -24.39 -0.25
C ALA A 18 15.50 -23.17 -0.93
N GLY A 19 14.88 -22.30 -0.13
CA GLY A 19 14.28 -21.07 -0.64
C GLY A 19 13.87 -20.06 0.43
N SER A 20 14.49 -20.13 1.62
CA SER A 20 14.31 -19.10 2.68
C SER A 20 15.56 -18.22 2.80
N LEU A 21 16.27 -17.98 1.69
CA LEU A 21 17.43 -17.09 1.64
C LEU A 21 17.14 -15.95 0.67
N ALA A 22 16.45 -14.93 1.18
CA ALA A 22 16.52 -13.51 0.78
C ALA A 22 15.22 -12.76 1.15
N ALA A 23 14.82 -12.79 2.43
CA ALA A 23 13.84 -11.84 2.96
C ALA A 23 14.47 -10.47 3.30
N GLN A 24 15.76 -10.28 2.99
CA GLN A 24 16.49 -9.03 3.17
C GLN A 24 16.97 -8.58 1.79
N GLY A 25 16.14 -7.81 1.09
CA GLY A 25 16.56 -7.13 -0.12
C GLY A 25 17.64 -6.10 0.20
N PRO A 26 18.56 -5.82 -0.74
CA PRO A 26 19.69 -4.92 -0.51
C PRO A 26 19.23 -3.56 0.01
N ASP A 27 19.96 -3.09 1.02
CA ASP A 27 19.82 -1.78 1.62
C ASP A 27 19.61 -0.68 0.58
N GLY A 28 18.53 0.08 0.75
CA GLY A 28 18.41 1.43 0.19
C GLY A 28 18.13 1.57 -1.31
N GLN A 29 18.37 0.58 -2.17
CA GLN A 29 18.20 0.77 -3.62
C GLN A 29 16.73 1.04 -3.99
N LYS A 30 16.49 2.18 -4.65
CA LYS A 30 15.15 2.54 -5.14
C LYS A 30 14.80 1.55 -6.25
N MET A 31 13.70 0.80 -6.08
CA MET A 31 13.16 -0.07 -7.13
C MET A 31 12.90 0.76 -8.40
N THR A 32 13.23 0.20 -9.55
CA THR A 32 12.89 0.83 -10.84
C THR A 32 11.37 0.83 -11.06
N PRO A 33 10.83 1.72 -11.92
CA PRO A 33 9.41 1.69 -12.30
C PRO A 33 8.94 0.32 -12.80
N GLU A 34 9.77 -0.37 -13.57
CA GLU A 34 9.52 -1.70 -14.14
C GLU A 34 9.39 -2.75 -13.03
N GLN A 35 10.38 -2.84 -12.14
CA GLN A 35 10.35 -3.77 -11.01
C GLN A 35 9.15 -3.51 -10.10
N ARG A 36 8.73 -2.24 -9.97
CA ARG A 36 7.58 -1.87 -9.16
C ARG A 36 6.27 -2.28 -9.81
N ALA A 37 6.13 -2.05 -11.12
CA ALA A 37 4.98 -2.50 -11.89
C ALA A 37 4.84 -4.02 -11.82
N GLU A 38 5.90 -4.75 -12.15
CA GLU A 38 5.93 -6.22 -12.10
C GLU A 38 5.53 -6.75 -10.72
N ARG A 39 6.15 -6.23 -9.65
CA ARG A 39 5.85 -6.67 -8.29
C ARG A 39 4.41 -6.39 -7.87
N MET A 40 3.85 -5.26 -8.29
CA MET A 40 2.48 -4.91 -7.98
C MET A 40 1.49 -5.75 -8.78
N THR A 41 1.75 -5.96 -10.08
CA THR A 41 0.97 -6.88 -10.93
C THR A 41 0.99 -8.28 -10.36
N ARG A 42 2.16 -8.84 -10.01
CA ARG A 42 2.26 -10.20 -9.43
C ARG A 42 1.36 -10.35 -8.21
N ARG A 43 1.38 -9.37 -7.30
CA ARG A 43 0.50 -9.38 -6.11
C ARG A 43 -0.97 -9.32 -6.49
N MET A 44 -1.33 -8.48 -7.47
CA MET A 44 -2.71 -8.40 -7.95
C MET A 44 -3.14 -9.71 -8.62
N THR A 45 -2.27 -10.36 -9.39
CA THR A 45 -2.51 -11.67 -10.00
C THR A 45 -2.75 -12.73 -8.94
N GLU A 46 -1.89 -12.82 -7.92
CA GLU A 46 -2.05 -13.77 -6.81
C GLU A 46 -3.34 -13.54 -6.03
N GLN A 47 -3.71 -12.28 -5.79
CA GLN A 47 -4.84 -11.93 -4.94
C GLN A 47 -6.18 -11.94 -5.68
N LEU A 48 -6.21 -11.57 -6.95
CA LEU A 48 -7.44 -11.46 -7.77
C LEU A 48 -7.58 -12.59 -8.79
N SER A 49 -6.61 -13.48 -8.88
CA SER A 49 -6.55 -14.56 -9.88
C SER A 49 -6.71 -13.99 -11.29
N LEU A 50 -5.90 -12.98 -11.62
CA LEU A 50 -5.94 -12.33 -12.93
C LEU A 50 -5.53 -13.30 -14.04
N SER A 51 -6.14 -13.18 -15.21
CA SER A 51 -5.64 -13.87 -16.41
C SER A 51 -4.33 -13.24 -16.88
N ASP A 52 -3.56 -13.98 -17.70
CA ASP A 52 -2.30 -13.48 -18.25
C ASP A 52 -2.50 -12.19 -19.07
N GLU A 53 -3.63 -12.06 -19.76
CA GLU A 53 -3.95 -10.87 -20.53
C GLU A 53 -4.29 -9.68 -19.62
N GLN A 54 -5.09 -9.89 -18.59
CA GLN A 54 -5.38 -8.85 -17.59
C GLN A 54 -4.11 -8.39 -16.86
N ALA A 55 -3.23 -9.34 -16.51
CA ALA A 55 -1.96 -9.05 -15.84
C ALA A 55 -1.05 -8.18 -16.73
N ARG A 56 -0.91 -8.51 -18.02
CA ARG A 56 -0.13 -7.70 -18.97
C ARG A 56 -0.69 -6.29 -19.13
N GLN A 57 -2.01 -6.14 -19.21
CA GLN A 57 -2.65 -4.82 -19.34
C GLN A 57 -2.44 -3.98 -18.07
N ILE A 58 -2.63 -4.59 -16.89
CA ILE A 58 -2.41 -3.92 -15.60
C ILE A 58 -0.94 -3.53 -15.41
N GLU A 59 0.00 -4.39 -15.80
CA GLU A 59 1.42 -4.08 -15.73
C GLU A 59 1.80 -2.85 -16.57
N ARG A 60 1.27 -2.75 -17.80
CA ARG A 60 1.46 -1.56 -18.65
C ARG A 60 0.91 -0.30 -18.00
N ILE A 61 -0.33 -0.35 -17.49
CA ILE A 61 -0.95 0.77 -16.76
C ILE A 61 -0.10 1.22 -15.57
N LEU A 62 0.39 0.26 -14.78
CA LEU A 62 1.22 0.53 -13.61
C LEU A 62 2.59 1.09 -13.99
N LEU A 63 3.20 0.56 -15.06
CA LEU A 63 4.48 1.04 -15.57
C LEU A 63 4.40 2.50 -16.00
N ASP A 64 3.40 2.84 -16.81
CA ASP A 64 3.20 4.21 -17.29
C ASP A 64 2.97 5.15 -16.10
N HIS A 65 2.11 4.75 -15.15
CA HIS A 65 1.90 5.51 -13.92
C HIS A 65 3.19 5.75 -13.13
N PHE A 66 4.05 4.73 -12.98
CA PHE A 66 5.30 4.88 -12.22
C PHE A 66 6.40 5.64 -12.96
N LYS A 67 6.36 5.67 -14.30
CA LYS A 67 7.23 6.52 -15.11
C LYS A 67 6.84 7.99 -15.00
N GLU A 68 5.55 8.29 -15.05
CA GLU A 68 5.02 9.66 -14.94
C GLU A 68 5.08 10.18 -13.50
N MET A 69 4.97 9.29 -12.52
CA MET A 69 5.02 9.63 -11.10
C MET A 69 6.19 8.93 -10.41
N PRO A 70 7.42 9.43 -10.61
CA PRO A 70 8.58 8.89 -9.93
C PRO A 70 8.41 9.03 -8.42
N GLN A 71 8.95 8.08 -7.67
CA GLN A 71 8.84 8.05 -6.21
C GLN A 71 9.37 9.36 -5.62
N ALA A 72 8.55 10.00 -4.79
CA ALA A 72 9.04 11.04 -3.90
C ALA A 72 10.21 10.48 -3.06
N PRO A 73 11.28 11.25 -2.84
CA PRO A 73 12.39 10.79 -2.02
C PRO A 73 11.88 10.31 -0.66
N ARG A 74 12.51 9.25 -0.12
CA ARG A 74 12.20 8.79 1.24
C ARG A 74 12.34 9.99 2.18
N ARG A 75 11.28 10.32 2.91
CA ARG A 75 11.33 11.36 3.92
C ARG A 75 12.34 10.98 5.01
N PRO A 76 13.10 11.94 5.55
CA PRO A 76 14.02 11.69 6.65
C PRO A 76 13.27 11.12 7.86
N ALA A 77 13.95 10.28 8.64
CA ALA A 77 13.38 9.69 9.84
C ALA A 77 12.98 10.81 10.83
N GLY A 78 11.75 10.76 11.36
CA GLY A 78 11.22 11.74 12.30
C GLY A 78 10.26 12.77 11.70
N GLU A 79 10.18 12.90 10.36
CA GLU A 79 9.15 13.75 9.75
C GLU A 79 7.76 13.09 9.77
N PRO A 80 6.69 13.87 10.02
CA PRO A 80 5.33 13.36 9.91
C PRO A 80 5.08 12.78 8.51
N SER A 81 4.67 11.51 8.46
CA SER A 81 4.21 10.91 7.21
C SER A 81 3.04 11.70 6.61
N ALA A 82 3.00 11.79 5.28
CA ALA A 82 1.93 12.47 4.55
C ALA A 82 0.57 12.08 5.11
N ARG A 83 -0.27 13.08 5.41
CA ARG A 83 -1.59 12.85 5.97
C ARG A 83 -2.44 12.08 4.94
N PRO A 84 -3.42 11.28 5.36
CA PRO A 84 -4.34 10.63 4.42
C PRO A 84 -5.01 11.62 3.46
N SER A 85 -5.28 12.85 3.93
CA SER A 85 -5.76 13.97 3.10
C SER A 85 -4.82 14.28 1.93
N ASP A 86 -3.51 14.27 2.17
CA ASP A 86 -2.49 14.60 1.16
C ASP A 86 -2.41 13.51 0.08
N ARG A 87 -2.78 12.27 0.40
CA ARG A 87 -2.90 11.21 -0.61
C ARG A 87 -4.16 11.35 -1.46
N ARG A 88 -5.25 11.85 -0.87
CA ARG A 88 -6.54 12.02 -1.57
C ARG A 88 -6.61 13.30 -2.39
N PHE A 89 -6.00 14.38 -1.92
CA PHE A 89 -6.10 15.72 -2.51
C PHE A 89 -4.75 16.38 -2.81
N GLY A 90 -3.64 15.75 -2.43
CA GLY A 90 -2.31 16.30 -2.71
C GLY A 90 -1.78 15.93 -4.10
N PRO A 91 -0.53 16.31 -4.40
CA PRO A 91 0.07 16.11 -5.72
C PRO A 91 -0.08 14.67 -6.22
N GLY A 92 -0.50 14.55 -7.47
CA GLY A 92 -0.71 13.27 -8.12
C GLY A 92 -2.00 12.53 -7.78
N ALA A 93 -2.95 13.15 -7.07
CA ALA A 93 -4.23 12.53 -6.78
C ALA A 93 -5.01 12.16 -8.04
N GLU A 94 -5.02 13.06 -9.04
CA GLU A 94 -5.66 12.83 -10.34
C GLU A 94 -5.03 11.63 -11.06
N GLN A 95 -3.70 11.57 -11.18
CA GLN A 95 -3.03 10.45 -11.85
C GLN A 95 -3.31 9.11 -11.18
N ARG A 96 -3.44 9.10 -9.84
CA ARG A 96 -3.82 7.90 -9.08
C ARG A 96 -5.26 7.49 -9.39
N GLN A 97 -6.19 8.44 -9.48
CA GLN A 97 -7.58 8.15 -9.86
C GLN A 97 -7.66 7.62 -11.30
N LYS A 98 -6.93 8.22 -12.23
CA LYS A 98 -6.84 7.76 -13.62
C LYS A 98 -6.33 6.32 -13.72
N MET A 99 -5.24 6.01 -13.02
CA MET A 99 -4.71 4.65 -12.93
C MET A 99 -5.75 3.68 -12.34
N ASP A 100 -6.47 4.10 -11.30
CA ASP A 100 -7.52 3.28 -10.67
C ASP A 100 -8.69 2.99 -11.61
N GLU A 101 -9.11 3.97 -12.40
CA GLU A 101 -10.16 3.83 -13.42
C GLU A 101 -9.71 2.89 -14.55
N GLN A 102 -8.47 3.03 -15.01
CA GLN A 102 -7.90 2.14 -16.03
C GLN A 102 -7.83 0.70 -15.52
N ILE A 103 -7.34 0.48 -14.29
CA ILE A 103 -7.32 -0.85 -13.66
C ILE A 103 -8.75 -1.39 -13.53
N LYS A 104 -9.71 -0.58 -13.07
CA LYS A 104 -11.11 -1.00 -12.95
C LYS A 104 -11.69 -1.49 -14.29
N SER A 105 -11.33 -0.85 -15.40
CA SER A 105 -11.83 -1.25 -16.72
C SER A 105 -11.34 -2.63 -17.20
N VAL A 106 -10.22 -3.12 -16.64
CA VAL A 106 -9.63 -4.43 -16.96
C VAL A 106 -10.13 -5.54 -16.03
N LEU A 107 -10.57 -5.19 -14.82
CA LEU A 107 -11.06 -6.14 -13.83
C LEU A 107 -12.52 -6.52 -14.09
N THR A 108 -12.88 -7.76 -13.74
CA THR A 108 -14.30 -8.14 -13.63
C THR A 108 -14.92 -7.56 -12.37
N ASP A 109 -16.25 -7.50 -12.30
CA ASP A 109 -16.96 -6.96 -11.12
C ASP A 109 -16.58 -7.67 -9.81
N ALA A 110 -16.47 -9.00 -9.85
CA ALA A 110 -16.06 -9.80 -8.70
C ALA A 110 -14.61 -9.50 -8.27
N GLN A 111 -13.69 -9.34 -9.23
CA GLN A 111 -12.30 -8.97 -8.95
C GLN A 111 -12.20 -7.54 -8.40
N TYR A 112 -13.00 -6.61 -8.92
CA TYR A 112 -13.05 -5.23 -8.47
C TYR A 112 -13.57 -5.09 -7.04
N GLN A 113 -14.58 -5.88 -6.65
CA GLN A 113 -15.06 -5.93 -5.27
C GLN A 113 -13.94 -6.36 -4.32
N LYS A 114 -13.26 -7.47 -4.63
CA LYS A 114 -12.13 -7.97 -3.84
C LYS A 114 -10.98 -6.95 -3.75
N TRP A 115 -10.67 -6.29 -4.86
CA TRP A 115 -9.67 -5.22 -4.90
C TRP A 115 -10.04 -4.04 -3.99
N THR A 116 -11.31 -3.65 -3.96
CA THR A 116 -11.83 -2.57 -3.12
C THR A 116 -11.75 -2.92 -1.63
N GLU A 117 -12.11 -4.16 -1.26
CA GLU A 117 -11.99 -4.68 0.10
C GLU A 117 -10.55 -4.73 0.58
N MET A 118 -9.64 -5.22 -0.27
CA MET A 118 -8.20 -5.24 0.06
C MET A 118 -7.67 -3.83 0.32
N ARG A 119 -8.11 -2.83 -0.45
CA ARG A 119 -7.75 -1.42 -0.26
C ARG A 119 -8.34 -0.81 1.00
N SER A 120 -9.57 -1.17 1.37
CA SER A 120 -10.18 -0.69 2.61
C SER A 120 -9.48 -1.30 3.83
N ALA A 121 -9.20 -2.60 3.81
CA ALA A 121 -8.48 -3.31 4.87
C ALA A 121 -7.06 -2.72 5.09
N MET A 122 -6.36 -2.37 4.01
CA MET A 122 -5.04 -1.75 4.10
C MET A 122 -5.09 -0.33 4.71
N ARG A 123 -6.16 0.43 4.43
CA ARG A 123 -6.40 1.75 5.06
C ARG A 123 -6.64 1.61 6.56
N THR A 124 -7.47 0.66 6.99
CA THR A 124 -7.77 0.44 8.42
C THR A 124 -6.52 0.01 9.21
N ARG A 125 -5.70 -0.89 8.66
CA ARG A 125 -4.46 -1.34 9.31
C ARG A 125 -3.41 -0.21 9.47
N HIS A 126 -3.36 0.74 8.53
CA HIS A 126 -2.50 1.92 8.66
C HIS A 126 -3.06 2.98 9.63
N GLY A 127 -4.37 3.00 9.86
CA GLY A 127 -5.00 3.86 10.87
C GLY A 127 -4.70 3.42 12.30
N HIS A 128 -4.65 2.13 12.58
CA HIS A 128 -4.43 1.60 13.94
C HIS A 128 -2.98 1.63 14.44
N ARG A 129 -1.97 1.87 13.57
CA ARG A 129 -0.60 2.15 14.01
C ARG A 129 -0.36 3.62 14.41
N ARG A 130 -1.41 4.45 14.50
CA ARG A 130 -1.34 5.87 14.88
C ARG A 130 -1.96 6.16 16.26
N GLY A 131 -1.95 5.21 17.17
CA GLY A 131 -2.24 5.44 18.59
C GLY A 131 -1.12 4.87 19.45
N TYR A 132 -0.42 5.76 20.17
CA TYR A 132 0.50 5.43 21.27
C TYR A 132 1.93 4.99 20.91
N GLY A 133 2.84 5.96 20.80
CA GLY A 133 4.24 5.78 21.21
C GLY A 133 4.38 6.26 22.66
N PRO A 134 4.97 5.48 23.59
CA PRO A 134 5.16 5.92 24.98
C PRO A 134 6.32 6.92 24.99
N GLY A 135 6.00 8.21 25.01
CA GLY A 135 6.99 9.28 24.96
C GLY A 135 6.50 10.51 25.71
N GLN A 136 6.74 10.50 27.02
CA GLN A 136 7.07 11.64 27.89
C GLN A 136 6.32 12.96 27.71
N GLY A 137 5.58 13.36 28.75
CA GLY A 137 5.14 14.75 28.89
C GLY A 137 3.82 14.94 29.62
N LYS A 138 3.68 14.39 30.84
CA LYS A 138 2.63 14.83 31.76
C LYS A 138 3.25 15.33 33.05
N ARG A 139 3.59 16.62 33.07
CA ARG A 139 3.45 17.46 34.26
C ARG A 139 2.81 18.78 33.84
N SER A 140 1.49 18.80 34.06
CA SER A 140 0.69 19.93 34.53
C SER A 140 0.88 21.28 33.83
N ARG A 141 0.00 21.59 32.87
CA ARG A 141 -0.40 22.98 32.64
C ARG A 141 -1.66 23.20 33.48
N PRO A 142 -1.67 24.12 34.46
CA PRO A 142 -2.83 24.33 35.31
C PRO A 142 -4.01 24.81 34.48
N ILE A 143 -5.17 24.33 34.93
CA ILE A 143 -6.51 24.67 34.45
C ILE A 143 -6.65 26.19 34.49
N CYS A 144 -7.14 26.75 33.38
CA CYS A 144 -7.57 28.12 33.30
C CYS A 144 -8.79 28.32 34.22
N ASP A 145 -8.53 28.77 35.45
CA ASP A 145 -9.55 29.31 36.34
C ASP A 145 -9.49 30.84 36.29
N SER A 146 -10.65 31.40 35.94
CA SER A 146 -11.18 32.72 36.30
C SER A 146 -10.33 33.96 36.02
N VAL A 147 -10.80 34.70 35.00
CA VAL A 147 -11.10 36.14 34.95
C VAL A 147 -10.58 36.76 33.65
N CYS A 148 -11.42 36.74 32.62
CA CYS A 148 -11.40 37.74 31.55
C CYS A 148 -12.71 38.52 31.61
N PRO A 149 -12.72 39.82 31.96
CA PRO A 149 -13.84 40.68 31.62
C PRO A 149 -13.57 41.29 30.24
N CYS A 150 -14.31 40.83 29.24
CA CYS A 150 -14.53 41.58 28.01
C CYS A 150 -16.04 41.76 27.85
N ALA A 151 -16.56 42.97 28.07
CA ALA A 151 -17.76 43.48 27.40
C ALA A 151 -17.94 44.98 27.64
N GLU A 152 -18.36 45.67 26.59
CA GLU A 152 -18.61 47.10 26.42
C GLU A 152 -19.51 47.79 27.46
N ALA A 153 -19.32 49.10 27.66
CA ALA A 153 -20.40 50.10 27.54
C ALA A 153 -19.84 51.54 27.45
N VAL A 154 -20.24 52.22 26.38
CA VAL A 154 -20.14 53.66 26.15
C VAL A 154 -21.27 54.38 26.93
N SER A 155 -21.01 55.62 27.36
CA SER A 155 -21.94 56.77 27.50
C SER A 155 -21.90 57.52 28.86
N ASP A 156 -21.74 58.84 28.69
CA ASP A 156 -21.79 60.01 29.59
C ASP A 156 -20.65 60.23 30.60
#